data_AF-A0A162X111-F1
#
_entry.id   AF-A0A162X111-F1
#
_cell.length_a   1.000
_cell.length_b   1.000
_cell.length_c   1.000
_cell.angle_alpha   90.00
_cell.angle_beta   90.00
_cell.angle_gamma   90.00
#
_symmetry.space_group_name_H-M   'P 1'
#
loop_
_entity.id
_entity.type
_entity.pdbx_description
1 polymer ?
#
loop_
_entity_poly.entity_id
_entity_poly.type
_entity_poly.pdbx_seq_one_letter_code
_entity_poly.pdbx_strand_id
1 'polypeptide(L)'
;MSCCIYKATYSGVPVYEMLCKDASVMRRTSDSYINATHILKVAGFNKPMRTRLLEREVQLGEHEKVQGGYGKYQGSTYIPLQRATDLAKKYKVFDMLQPLLEFTKRDQSPPFTPK
;
A
#
# COMPACT_ATOMS: atom_id res chain seq x y z
N MET A 1 -3.11 8.08 17.39
CA MET A 1 -2.16 8.70 16.44
C MET A 1 -2.84 8.80 15.09
N SER A 2 -3.15 10.02 14.64
CA SER A 2 -3.80 10.27 13.35
C SER A 2 -2.84 9.94 12.21
N CYS A 3 -3.05 8.80 11.54
CA CYS A 3 -2.33 8.50 10.30
C CYS A 3 -2.93 9.35 9.18
N CYS A 4 -2.25 10.44 8.82
CA CYS A 4 -2.64 11.26 7.67
C CYS A 4 -2.32 10.52 6.37
N ILE A 5 -3.27 10.49 5.44
CA ILE A 5 -3.10 9.96 4.09
C ILE A 5 -2.76 11.13 3.16
N TYR A 6 -1.65 11.02 2.47
CA TYR A 6 -1.13 12.00 1.53
C TYR A 6 -1.32 11.48 0.11
N LYS A 7 -1.59 12.39 -0.83
CA LYS A 7 -1.58 12.07 -2.25
C LYS A 7 -0.20 12.43 -2.81
N ALA A 8 0.46 11.47 -3.42
CA ALA A 8 1.76 11.63 -4.05
C ALA A 8 1.76 11.03 -5.46
N THR A 9 2.69 11.46 -6.30
CA THR A 9 2.88 10.88 -7.63
C THR A 9 4.33 10.46 -7.76
N TYR A 10 4.57 9.17 -7.98
CA TYR A 10 5.91 8.61 -8.16
C TYR A 10 6.06 8.08 -9.58
N SER A 11 7.03 8.58 -10.33
CA SER A 11 7.30 8.16 -11.72
C SER A 11 6.03 8.19 -12.61
N GLY A 12 5.16 9.19 -12.43
CA GLY A 12 3.90 9.33 -13.17
C GLY A 12 2.73 8.50 -12.63
N VAL A 13 2.94 7.65 -11.62
CA VAL A 13 1.90 6.84 -10.99
C VAL A 13 1.34 7.56 -9.75
N PRO A 14 0.05 7.95 -9.75
CA PRO A 14 -0.58 8.54 -8.57
C PRO A 14 -0.82 7.48 -7.49
N VAL A 15 -0.40 7.78 -6.27
CA VAL A 15 -0.56 6.92 -5.09
C VAL A 15 -1.06 7.70 -3.88
N TYR A 16 -1.73 6.98 -2.99
CA TYR A 16 -1.95 7.37 -1.61
C TYR A 16 -0.83 6.83 -0.75
N GLU A 17 -0.16 7.71 -0.02
CA GLU A 17 0.88 7.38 0.93
C GLU A 17 0.37 7.64 2.34
N MET A 18 0.48 6.65 3.22
CA MET A 18 0.16 6.79 4.64
C MET A 18 1.40 6.51 5.47
N LEU A 19 1.75 7.42 6.38
CA LEU A 19 2.83 7.20 7.34
C LEU A 19 2.28 6.39 8.52
N CYS A 20 2.88 5.24 8.79
CA CYS A 20 2.49 4.34 9.86
C CYS A 20 3.74 3.85 10.62
N LYS A 21 3.86 4.22 11.90
CA LYS A 21 5.07 4.01 12.70
C LYS A 21 6.29 4.62 11.98
N ASP A 22 7.26 3.79 11.60
CA ASP A 22 8.51 4.16 10.94
C ASP A 22 8.50 3.85 9.42
N ALA A 23 7.36 3.44 8.86
CA ALA A 23 7.24 3.08 7.45
C ALA A 23 6.11 3.86 6.78
N SER A 24 6.33 4.28 5.54
CA SER A 24 5.24 4.74 4.69
C SER A 24 4.65 3.56 3.92
N VAL A 25 3.33 3.49 3.81
CA VAL A 25 2.61 2.50 3.02
C VAL A 25 1.97 3.20 1.83
N MET A 26 2.14 2.64 0.64
CA MET A 26 1.66 3.23 -0.61
C MET A 26 0.56 2.37 -1.21
N ARG A 27 -0.50 3.03 -1.68
CA ARG A 27 -1.63 2.44 -2.42
C ARG A 27 -1.83 3.19 -3.72
N ARG A 28 -1.83 2.50 -4.86
CA ARG A 28 -2.10 3.11 -6.17
C ARG A 28 -3.54 3.57 -6.28
N THR A 29 -3.77 4.72 -6.93
CA THR A 29 -5.14 5.24 -7.10
C THR A 29 -5.86 4.67 -8.31
N SER A 30 -5.15 4.05 -9.25
CA SER A 30 -5.70 3.49 -10.48
C SER A 30 -6.39 2.14 -10.27
N ASP A 31 -5.72 1.23 -9.57
CA ASP A 31 -6.11 -0.18 -9.41
C ASP A 31 -6.22 -0.60 -7.94
N SER A 32 -6.00 0.33 -7.00
CA SER A 32 -5.97 0.06 -5.56
C SER A 32 -4.92 -0.97 -5.12
N TYR A 33 -3.87 -1.18 -5.90
CA TYR A 33 -2.77 -2.06 -5.49
C TYR A 33 -1.94 -1.43 -4.37
N ILE A 34 -1.46 -2.25 -3.46
CA ILE A 34 -0.75 -1.82 -2.25
C ILE A 34 0.64 -2.46 -2.21
N ASN A 35 1.61 -1.68 -1.74
CA ASN A 35 2.97 -2.16 -1.57
C ASN A 35 3.09 -3.14 -0.38
N ALA A 36 3.17 -4.43 -0.66
CA ALA A 36 3.31 -5.49 0.34
C ALA A 36 4.59 -5.34 1.17
N THR A 37 5.67 -4.83 0.58
CA THR A 37 6.95 -4.60 1.26
C THR A 37 6.79 -3.64 2.43
N HIS A 38 5.93 -2.63 2.26
CA HIS A 38 5.65 -1.64 3.29
C HIS A 38 4.81 -2.23 4.44
N ILE A 39 3.84 -3.09 4.14
CA ILE A 39 3.07 -3.85 5.14
C ILE A 39 4.01 -4.69 6.01
N LEU A 40 4.94 -5.41 5.38
CA LEU A 40 5.91 -6.25 6.10
C LEU A 40 6.92 -5.41 6.93
N LYS A 41 7.23 -4.18 6.49
CA LYS A 41 8.01 -3.24 7.30
C LYS A 41 7.24 -2.80 8.55
N VAL A 42 5.95 -2.46 8.41
CA VAL A 42 5.07 -2.08 9.55
C VAL A 42 4.92 -3.23 10.54
N ALA A 43 4.96 -4.48 10.06
CA ALA A 43 4.96 -5.69 10.88
C ALA A 43 6.29 -5.96 11.61
N GLY A 44 7.34 -5.18 11.37
CA GLY A 44 8.63 -5.30 12.07
C GLY A 44 9.61 -6.31 11.46
N PHE A 45 9.35 -6.83 10.24
CA PHE A 45 10.28 -7.74 9.60
C PHE A 45 11.52 -7.02 9.07
N ASN A 46 12.70 -7.59 9.31
CA ASN A 46 13.97 -7.09 8.79
C ASN A 46 14.14 -7.36 7.28
N LYS A 47 15.16 -6.77 6.65
CA LYS A 47 15.39 -6.87 5.19
C LYS A 47 15.43 -8.31 4.65
N PRO A 48 16.22 -9.25 5.21
CA PRO A 48 16.27 -10.62 4.68
C PRO A 48 14.96 -11.39 4.88
N MET A 49 14.25 -11.21 6.01
CA MET A 49 12.96 -11.86 6.25
C MET A 49 11.89 -11.37 5.26
N ARG A 50 11.86 -10.06 4.97
CA ARG A 50 10.92 -9.49 3.99
C ARG A 50 11.12 -10.10 2.61
N THR A 51 12.36 -10.22 2.13
CA THR A 51 12.65 -10.85 0.83
C THR A 51 12.13 -12.28 0.78
N ARG A 52 12.40 -13.07 1.83
CA ARG A 52 11.94 -14.46 1.91
C ARG A 52 10.42 -14.59 1.93
N LEU A 53 9.72 -13.73 2.68
CA LEU A 53 8.25 -13.72 2.72
C LEU A 53 7.64 -13.26 1.40
N LEU A 54 8.25 -12.26 0.75
CA LEU A 54 7.80 -11.81 -0.56
C LEU A 54 7.91 -12.95 -1.58
N GLU A 55 9.03 -13.66 -1.64
CA GLU A 55 9.23 -14.77 -2.58
C GLU A 55 8.34 -15.99 -2.27
N ARG A 56 8.15 -16.33 -0.99
CA ARG A 56 7.42 -17.54 -0.59
C ARG A 56 5.91 -17.38 -0.46
N GLU A 57 5.39 -16.17 -0.30
CA GLU A 57 3.95 -15.95 -0.09
C GLU A 57 3.34 -14.98 -1.09
N VAL A 58 4.03 -13.86 -1.33
CA VAL A 58 3.47 -12.74 -2.11
C VAL A 58 3.64 -13.00 -3.60
N GLN A 59 4.82 -13.42 -4.03
CA GLN A 59 5.17 -13.69 -5.43
C GLN A 59 4.55 -14.99 -5.98
N LEU A 60 4.01 -15.86 -5.14
CA LEU A 60 3.27 -17.04 -5.59
C LEU A 60 1.87 -16.72 -6.10
N GLY A 61 1.31 -15.58 -5.69
CA GLY A 61 -0.03 -15.15 -6.08
C GLY A 61 -0.02 -14.01 -7.10
N GLU A 62 -1.18 -13.39 -7.30
CA GLU A 62 -1.29 -12.16 -8.09
C GLU A 62 -0.49 -11.03 -7.42
N HIS A 63 0.52 -10.55 -8.15
CA HIS A 63 1.41 -9.50 -7.70
C HIS A 63 2.04 -8.80 -8.90
N GLU A 64 2.49 -7.57 -8.68
CA GLU A 64 3.27 -6.81 -9.64
C GLU A 64 4.60 -6.41 -8.99
N LYS A 65 5.70 -6.85 -9.59
CA LYS A 65 7.04 -6.51 -9.11
C LYS A 65 7.53 -5.29 -9.87
N VAL A 66 7.66 -4.16 -9.19
CA VAL A 66 8.24 -2.96 -9.79
C VAL A 66 9.77 -3.03 -9.71
N GLN A 67 10.39 -3.46 -10.81
CA GLN A 67 11.84 -3.47 -11.00
C GLN A 67 12.27 -2.24 -11.81
N GLY A 68 12.70 -1.18 -11.11
CA GLY A 68 13.08 0.11 -11.72
C GLY A 68 12.23 1.28 -11.21
N GLY A 69 12.79 2.50 -11.23
CA GLY A 69 12.13 3.72 -10.73
C GLY A 69 12.93 4.48 -9.65
N TYR A 70 12.44 5.64 -9.24
CA TYR A 70 13.11 6.52 -8.28
C TYR A 70 12.89 6.07 -6.82
N GLY A 71 13.97 5.79 -6.09
CA GLY A 71 14.00 5.71 -4.63
C GLY A 71 13.04 4.68 -3.99
N LYS A 72 12.13 5.16 -3.12
CA LYS A 72 11.23 4.33 -2.28
C LYS A 72 10.27 3.43 -3.08
N TYR A 73 10.11 3.68 -4.37
CA TYR A 73 9.25 2.90 -5.27
C TYR A 73 9.96 1.65 -5.83
N GLN A 74 11.29 1.59 -5.77
CA GLN A 74 12.09 0.54 -6.40
C GLN A 74 12.18 -0.74 -5.54
N GLY A 75 12.04 -1.91 -6.16
CA GLY A 75 12.08 -3.20 -5.46
C GLY A 75 10.81 -3.51 -4.66
N SER A 76 9.73 -2.77 -4.94
CA SER A 76 8.45 -2.89 -4.26
C SER A 76 7.54 -3.87 -4.96
N THR A 77 7.07 -4.88 -4.23
CA THR A 77 6.01 -5.78 -4.71
C THR A 77 4.65 -5.19 -4.38
N TYR A 78 3.86 -4.92 -5.41
CA TYR A 78 2.48 -4.46 -5.31
C TYR A 78 1.54 -5.66 -5.38
N ILE A 79 0.49 -5.65 -4.57
CA ILE A 79 -0.55 -6.68 -4.55
C ILE A 79 -1.93 -6.06 -4.51
N PRO A 80 -2.97 -6.74 -5.01
CA PRO A 80 -4.34 -6.26 -4.94
C PRO A 80 -4.79 -6.04 -3.49
N LEU A 81 -5.72 -5.09 -3.30
CA LEU A 81 -6.25 -4.69 -1.99
C LEU A 81 -6.73 -5.88 -1.14
N GLN A 82 -7.39 -6.87 -1.76
CA GLN A 82 -7.87 -8.06 -1.07
C GLN A 82 -6.71 -8.84 -0.41
N ARG A 83 -5.66 -9.15 -1.19
CA ARG A 83 -4.47 -9.84 -0.66
C ARG A 83 -3.70 -8.99 0.35
N ALA A 84 -3.64 -7.68 0.15
CA ALA A 84 -3.02 -6.77 1.11
C ALA A 84 -3.75 -6.79 2.46
N THR A 85 -5.08 -6.87 2.43
CA THR A 85 -5.93 -6.99 3.61
C THR A 85 -5.68 -8.30 4.35
N ASP A 86 -5.63 -9.42 3.62
CA ASP A 86 -5.35 -10.74 4.21
C ASP A 86 -3.95 -10.81 4.82
N LEU A 87 -2.96 -10.23 4.13
CA LEU A 87 -1.58 -10.12 4.63
C LEU A 87 -1.53 -9.27 5.91
N ALA A 88 -2.21 -8.13 5.91
CA ALA A 88 -2.26 -7.24 7.07
C ALA A 88 -2.94 -7.91 8.27
N LYS A 89 -4.02 -8.67 8.05
CA LYS A 89 -4.68 -9.47 9.09
C LYS A 89 -3.78 -10.57 9.63
N LYS A 90 -3.13 -11.34 8.74
CA LYS A 90 -2.19 -12.41 9.09
C LYS A 90 -1.06 -11.93 10.01
N TYR A 91 -0.51 -10.74 9.72
CA TYR A 91 0.57 -10.15 10.53
C TYR A 91 0.09 -9.19 11.63
N LYS A 92 -1.22 -9.13 11.92
CA LYS A 92 -1.81 -8.26 12.96
C LYS A 92 -1.44 -6.77 12.80
N VAL A 93 -1.34 -6.32 11.55
CA VAL A 93 -1.13 -4.91 11.18
C VAL A 93 -2.34 -4.29 10.48
N PHE A 94 -3.44 -5.04 10.38
CA PHE A 94 -4.69 -4.57 9.75
C PHE A 94 -5.21 -3.30 10.42
N ASP A 95 -5.38 -3.28 11.75
CA ASP A 95 -5.95 -2.12 12.47
C ASP A 95 -5.15 -0.83 12.24
N MET A 96 -3.84 -0.96 12.03
CA MET A 96 -2.96 0.17 11.75
C MET A 96 -3.07 0.66 10.31
N LEU A 97 -3.31 -0.24 9.36
CA LEU A 97 -3.43 0.05 7.93
C LEU A 97 -4.86 0.25 7.47
N GLN A 98 -5.84 0.00 8.33
CA GLN A 98 -7.27 0.11 8.06
C GLN A 98 -7.62 1.44 7.39
N PRO A 99 -7.11 2.62 7.83
CA PRO A 99 -7.44 3.88 7.18
C PRO A 99 -7.04 3.93 5.71
N LEU A 100 -5.96 3.25 5.30
CA LEU A 100 -5.48 3.19 3.91
C LEU A 100 -6.16 2.06 3.12
N LEU A 101 -6.44 0.92 3.75
CA LEU A 101 -7.10 -0.24 3.13
C LEU A 101 -8.56 0.08 2.81
N GLU A 102 -9.27 0.67 3.77
CA GLU A 102 -10.67 1.09 3.62
C GLU A 102 -10.80 2.50 3.04
N PHE A 103 -9.68 3.12 2.64
CA PHE A 103 -9.71 4.42 1.98
C PHE A 103 -10.46 4.32 0.66
N THR A 104 -11.73 4.66 0.68
CA THR A 104 -12.49 4.91 -0.53
C THR A 104 -12.41 6.39 -0.78
N LYS A 105 -12.01 6.83 -1.99
CA LYS A 105 -12.35 8.18 -2.44
C LYS A 105 -13.85 8.25 -2.33
N ARG A 106 -14.39 8.92 -1.30
CA ARG A 106 -15.74 9.44 -1.44
C ARG A 106 -15.63 10.37 -2.63
N ASP A 107 -16.20 9.98 -3.76
CA ASP A 107 -16.58 10.95 -4.77
C ASP A 107 -17.51 11.92 -4.04
N GLN A 108 -16.93 13.01 -3.53
CA GLN A 108 -17.67 14.25 -3.52
C GLN A 108 -17.79 14.60 -5.00
N SER A 109 -18.78 14.02 -5.67
CA SER A 109 -19.46 14.73 -6.72
C SER A 109 -19.77 16.10 -6.13
N PRO A 110 -19.34 17.22 -6.74
CA PRO A 110 -19.88 18.50 -6.34
C PRO A 110 -21.41 18.36 -6.44
N PRO A 111 -22.18 18.84 -5.45
CA PRO A 111 -23.63 18.87 -5.61
C PRO A 111 -23.92 19.55 -6.94
N PHE A 112 -24.69 18.89 -7.80
CA PHE A 112 -25.23 19.50 -9.01
C PHE A 112 -25.73 20.88 -8.62
N THR A 113 -25.15 21.91 -9.20
CA THR A 113 -25.69 23.26 -9.07
C THR A 113 -26.73 23.37 -10.18
N PRO A 114 -28.04 23.42 -9.89
CA PRO A 114 -29.01 23.81 -10.90
C PRO A 114 -28.90 25.32 -11.07
N LYS A 115 -28.56 25.78 -12.27
CA LYS A 115 -28.97 27.06 -12.84
C LYS A 115 -28.82 27.05 -14.36
#